data_AF-A0A8R1IZJ0-F1
#
_entry.id   AF-A0A8R1IZJ0-F1
#
_cell.length_a   1.000
_cell.length_b   1.000
_cell.length_c   1.000
_cell.angle_alpha   90.00
_cell.angle_beta   90.00
_cell.angle_gamma   90.00
#
_symmetry.space_group_name_H-M   'P 1'
#
loop_
_entity.id
_entity.type
_entity.pdbx_description
1 polymer ?
#
loop_
_entity_poly.entity_id
_entity_poly.type
_entity_poly.pdbx_seq_one_letter_code
_entity_poly.pdbx_strand_id
1 'polypeptide(L)' 'MPRGFEIHTTKEHNFANYLFFLQHLVNKDETEYTGQETYVREKYDNRDWDFFPVGECFVKQYEDQLLQS' A
#
# COMPACT_ATOMS: atom_id res chain seq x y z
N MET A 1 -8.31 19.13 -2.71
CA MET A 1 -9.32 18.61 -1.76
C MET A 1 -9.12 19.20 -0.36
N PRO A 2 -10.19 19.63 0.34
CA PRO A 2 -10.08 20.06 1.74
C PRO A 2 -9.54 18.93 2.61
N ARG A 3 -8.61 19.23 3.53
CA ARG A 3 -7.95 18.25 4.43
C ARG A 3 -7.25 17.08 3.72
N GLY A 4 -6.76 17.30 2.50
CA GLY A 4 -6.09 16.25 1.70
C GLY A 4 -4.92 15.57 2.41
N PHE A 5 -4.08 16.32 3.13
CA PHE A 5 -2.95 15.75 3.88
C PHE A 5 -3.38 14.83 5.04
N GLU A 6 -4.44 15.20 5.76
CA GLU A 6 -4.97 14.38 6.86
C GLU A 6 -5.54 13.07 6.32
N ILE A 7 -6.31 13.12 5.22
CA ILE A 7 -6.81 11.92 4.55
C ILE A 7 -5.65 11.06 4.04
N HIS A 8 -4.66 11.68 3.39
CA HIS A 8 -3.49 10.99 2.86
C HIS A 8 -2.72 10.23 3.94
N THR A 9 -2.51 10.83 5.11
CA THR A 9 -1.73 10.20 6.19
C THR A 9 -2.53 9.26 7.08
N THR A 10 -3.85 9.44 7.19
CA THR A 10 -4.69 8.62 8.09
C THR A 10 -5.48 7.52 7.38
N LYS A 11 -5.72 7.66 6.08
CA LYS A 11 -6.52 6.72 5.27
C LYS A 11 -5.72 6.04 4.18
N GLU A 12 -4.90 6.78 3.43
CA GLU A 12 -4.15 6.23 2.28
C GLU A 12 -2.83 5.60 2.71
N HIS A 13 -1.94 6.39 3.32
CA HIS A 13 -0.60 5.97 3.78
C HIS A 13 -0.51 6.01 5.30
N ASN A 14 -1.41 5.25 5.95
CA ASN A 14 -1.40 5.11 7.39
C ASN A 14 -0.29 4.14 7.83
N PHE A 15 0.64 4.63 8.64
CA PHE A 15 1.78 3.85 9.13
C PHE A 15 1.37 2.56 9.87
N ALA A 16 0.33 2.61 10.70
CA ALA A 16 -0.13 1.45 11.44
C ALA A 16 -0.76 0.39 10.52
N ASN A 17 -1.47 0.81 9.46
CA ASN A 17 -2.04 -0.12 8.50
C ASN A 17 -0.96 -0.94 7.78
N TYR A 18 0.20 -0.34 7.45
CA TYR A 18 1.32 -1.09 6.88
C TYR A 18 1.86 -2.14 7.86
N LEU A 19 2.01 -1.80 9.14
CA LEU A 19 2.43 -2.76 10.16
C LEU A 19 1.43 -3.92 10.32
N PHE A 20 0.14 -3.61 10.39
CA PHE A 20 -0.90 -4.65 10.48
C PHE A 20 -0.98 -5.52 9.23
N PHE A 21 -0.72 -4.95 8.04
CA PHE A 21 -0.64 -5.72 6.80
C PHE A 21 0.54 -6.70 6.81
N LEU A 22 1.74 -6.27 7.25
CA LEU A 22 2.88 -7.16 7.40
C LEU A 22 2.61 -8.27 8.43
N GLN A 23 2.02 -7.92 9.57
CA GLN A 23 1.59 -8.91 10.56
C GLN A 23 0.55 -9.89 9.97
N HIS A 24 -0.39 -9.40 9.17
CA HIS A 24 -1.38 -10.23 8.49
C HIS A 24 -0.72 -11.24 7.55
N LEU A 25 0.22 -10.80 6.70
CA LEU A 25 0.97 -11.67 5.81
C LEU A 25 1.72 -12.76 6.59
N VAL A 26 2.44 -12.39 7.65
CA VAL A 26 3.24 -13.35 8.46
C VAL A 26 2.37 -14.43 9.11
N ASN A 27 1.12 -14.13 9.48
CA ASN A 27 0.25 -15.07 10.19
C ASN A 27 -0.72 -15.86 9.28
N LYS A 28 -0.86 -15.45 8.02
CA LYS A 28 -1.80 -16.07 7.06
C LYS A 28 -1.13 -17.25 6.34
N ASP A 29 -1.90 -18.30 6.06
CA ASP A 29 -1.44 -19.46 5.30
C ASP A 29 -1.04 -19.04 3.87
N GLU A 30 0.14 -19.48 3.42
CA GLU A 30 0.71 -19.08 2.14
C GLU A 30 -0.14 -19.53 0.94
N THR A 31 -0.90 -20.62 1.09
CA THR A 31 -1.81 -21.12 0.05
C THR A 31 -3.06 -20.25 -0.13
N GLU A 32 -3.37 -19.39 0.84
CA GLU A 32 -4.51 -18.47 0.82
C GLU A 32 -4.13 -17.06 0.36
N TYR A 33 -2.88 -16.84 -0.04
CA TYR A 33 -2.46 -15.55 -0.57
C TYR A 33 -3.14 -15.25 -1.90
N THR A 34 -3.64 -14.02 -2.02
CA THR A 34 -3.96 -13.41 -3.30
C THR A 34 -2.67 -13.07 -4.05
N GLY A 35 -2.75 -12.83 -5.36
CA GLY A 35 -1.56 -12.48 -6.14
C GLY A 35 -0.81 -11.24 -5.64
N GLN A 36 -1.51 -10.24 -5.10
CA GLN A 36 -0.87 -9.05 -4.52
C GLN A 36 -0.16 -9.37 -3.20
N GLU A 37 -0.74 -10.22 -2.36
CA GLU A 37 -0.12 -10.66 -1.11
C GLU A 37 1.11 -11.52 -1.38
N THR A 38 1.06 -12.44 -2.34
CA THR A 38 2.22 -13.23 -2.78
C THR A 38 3.36 -12.32 -3.23
N TYR A 39 3.07 -11.33 -4.09
CA TYR A 39 4.07 -10.38 -4.56
C TYR A 39 4.75 -9.62 -3.42
N VAL A 40 3.97 -9.10 -2.46
CA VAL A 40 4.56 -8.36 -1.33
C VAL A 40 5.29 -9.30 -0.37
N ARG A 41 4.79 -10.51 -0.14
CA ARG A 41 5.46 -11.51 0.70
C ARG A 41 6.83 -11.90 0.12
N GLU A 42 6.92 -12.14 -1.19
CA GLU A 42 8.20 -12.43 -1.86
C GLU A 42 9.20 -11.28 -1.70
N LYS A 43 8.74 -10.03 -1.83
CA LYS A 43 9.57 -8.84 -1.61
C LYS A 43 10.06 -8.76 -0.15
N TYR A 44 9.15 -8.98 0.81
CA TYR A 44 9.47 -9.00 2.23
C TYR A 44 10.52 -10.05 2.59
N ASP A 45 10.35 -11.30 2.12
CA ASP A 45 11.28 -12.41 2.39
C ASP A 45 12.67 -12.13 1.80
N ASN A 46 12.74 -11.44 0.66
CA ASN A 46 13.97 -11.01 0.01
C ASN A 46 14.56 -9.69 0.56
N ARG A 47 13.93 -9.06 1.56
CA ARG A 47 14.29 -7.74 2.10
C ARG A 47 14.34 -6.63 1.04
N ASP A 48 13.47 -6.76 0.04
CA ASP A 48 13.25 -5.80 -1.03
C ASP A 48 12.03 -4.93 -0.66
N TRP A 49 12.22 -3.61 -0.62
CA TRP A 49 11.23 -2.64 -0.15
C TRP A 49 10.60 -1.83 -1.29
N ASP A 50 10.82 -2.22 -2.54
CA ASP A 50 10.37 -1.48 -3.73
C ASP A 50 8.84 -1.45 -3.91
N PHE A 51 8.09 -2.21 -3.11
CA PHE A 51 6.63 -2.15 -3.10
C PHE A 51 6.10 -0.90 -2.36
N PHE A 52 6.92 -0.22 -1.55
CA PHE A 52 6.50 1.01 -0.90
C PHE A 52 6.41 2.16 -1.93
N PRO A 53 5.32 2.94 -1.91
CA PRO A 53 5.21 4.13 -2.74
C PRO A 53 6.16 5.21 -2.22
N VAL A 54 7.14 5.60 -3.03
CA VAL A 54 8.13 6.65 -2.71
C VAL A 54 8.03 7.76 -3.75
N GLY A 55 7.69 8.97 -3.32
CA GLY A 55 7.53 10.14 -4.20
C GLY A 55 6.26 10.13 -5.07
N GLU A 56 5.48 9.05 -5.01
CA GLU A 56 4.23 8.84 -5.74
C GLU A 56 3.10 8.41 -4.80
N CYS A 57 1.86 8.64 -5.21
CA CYS A 57 0.66 8.12 -4.54
C CYS A 57 -0.47 7.93 -5.56
N PHE A 58 -1.53 7.21 -5.17
CA PHE A 58 -2.64 6.88 -6.07
C PHE A 58 -3.21 8.13 -6.76
N VAL A 59 -3.54 9.17 -6.00
CA VAL A 59 -4.14 10.39 -6.57
C VAL A 59 -3.19 11.08 -7.56
N LYS A 60 -1.89 11.10 -7.29
CA LYS A 60 -0.89 11.70 -8.19
C LYS A 60 -0.75 10.92 -9.50
N GLN A 61 -0.81 9.58 -9.43
CA GLN A 61 -0.70 8.71 -10.61
C GLN A 61 -1.92 8.81 -11.54
N TYR A 62 -3.09 9.12 -10.97
CA TYR A 62 -4.37 9.16 -11.69
C TYR A 62 -5.00 10.55 -11.71
N GLU A 63 -4.21 11.61 -11.50
CA GLU A 63 -4.70 12.99 -11.37
C GLU A 63 -5.53 13.39 -12.59
N ASP A 64 -5.02 13.12 -13.80
CA ASP A 64 -5.72 13.40 -15.05
C ASP A 64 -7.06 12.66 -15.18
N GLN A 65 -7.16 11.42 -14.68
CA GLN A 65 -8.36 10.59 -14.82
C GLN A 65 -9.42 10.95 -13.77
N LEU A 66 -8.98 11.34 -12.56
CA LEU A 66 -9.86 11.63 -11.43
C LEU A 66 -10.35 13.08 -11.42
N LEU A 67 -9.62 14.02 -12.02
CA LEU A 67 -10.00 15.44 -12.07
C LEU A 67 -10.69 15.85 -13.37
N GLN A 68 -10.74 14.98 -14.38
CA GLN A 68 -11.47 15.20 -15.63
C GLN A 68 -12.93 14.71 -15.58
N SER A 69 -13.40 14.19 -14.45
CA SER A 69 -14.78 13.73 -14.23
C SER A 69 -15.67 14.75 -13.52
#